data_AF-A0A2D5GYW9-F1
#
_entry.id   AF-A0A2D5GYW9-F1
#
_cell.length_a   1.000
_cell.length_b   1.000
_cell.length_c   1.000
_cell.angle_alpha   90.00
_cell.angle_beta   90.00
_cell.angle_gamma   90.00
#
_symmetry.space_group_name_H-M   'P 1'
#
loop_
_entity.id
_entity.type
_entity.pdbx_description
1 polymer ?
#
loop_
_entity_poly.entity_id
_entity_poly.type
_entity_poly.pdbx_seq_one_letter_code
_entity_poly.pdbx_strand_id
1 'polypeptide(L)'
;MNNNETNDSSQADESANPENIGSERPAQSLPSTTAADSSTVGYQSAGQPQFKDRKTGLIVYGILQIIMGFFCAILIPLMLLPRFVGPAAGPPMNVQTLIPTMGMYALLTVLLVCLGVGSIFARRWARALTLVLAWMWLAVGSTALLMLVLLRLIPFDFAAQGQQIPPQMVMIIQVVMLGTMGFIYFFLPGIFIVFYRSKHVKATCDFQDPHVRWTDQCPLPVLAMSLMLGFGAISMIFSMSYGFVFPFFGILLKGVPCGLLVLTMTLLLAYLAWATYRLKIAAWWTTLIFYITFGVSSIITFSRIGLMEYYRELNFPEEQLRVMKQTGIIDRMNMPLMFGVSFVVFVGYLLWVRRYFVAGSVPNVDS
;
A
#
# COMPACT_ATOMS: atom_id res chain seq x y z
N MET A 1 43.54 14.79 -57.09
CA MET A 1 44.50 15.20 -56.04
C MET A 1 44.53 14.07 -55.02
N ASN A 2 45.31 13.02 -55.31
CA ASN A 2 46.59 12.67 -54.66
C ASN A 2 46.41 12.37 -53.15
N ASN A 3 46.26 11.10 -52.75
CA ASN A 3 47.32 10.08 -52.51
C ASN A 3 48.20 10.43 -51.29
N ASN A 4 48.11 9.66 -50.20
CA ASN A 4 49.10 8.60 -49.94
C ASN A 4 48.77 7.75 -48.70
N GLU A 5 48.71 6.45 -48.93
CA GLU A 5 48.90 5.36 -47.97
C GLU A 5 50.38 5.30 -47.53
N THR A 6 50.67 4.78 -46.34
CA THR A 6 51.79 3.83 -46.17
C THR A 6 51.54 2.91 -44.99
N ASN A 7 51.61 1.62 -45.31
CA ASN A 7 51.55 0.43 -44.48
C ASN A 7 52.96 -0.20 -44.55
N ASP A 8 53.50 -0.72 -43.43
CA ASP A 8 54.45 -1.86 -43.35
C ASP A 8 54.95 -1.97 -41.90
N SER A 9 54.67 -3.03 -41.14
CA SER A 9 55.09 -4.43 -41.24
C SER A 9 56.53 -4.69 -40.74
N SER A 10 56.64 -5.58 -39.74
CA SER A 10 57.70 -6.59 -39.68
C SER A 10 57.34 -7.66 -38.64
N GLN A 11 57.37 -8.90 -39.12
CA GLN A 11 57.21 -10.16 -38.44
C GLN A 11 58.53 -10.67 -37.84
N ALA A 12 58.36 -11.59 -36.88
CA ALA A 12 59.17 -12.79 -36.63
C ALA A 12 60.62 -12.65 -36.13
N ASP A 13 60.90 -13.31 -35.00
CA ASP A 13 61.96 -14.32 -35.02
C ASP A 13 61.69 -15.45 -34.02
N GLU A 14 62.08 -16.65 -34.44
CA GLU A 14 61.81 -17.98 -33.91
C GLU A 14 63.16 -18.63 -33.57
N SER A 15 63.33 -19.32 -32.43
CA SER A 15 64.22 -20.50 -32.30
C SER A 15 64.36 -21.08 -30.87
N ALA A 16 63.86 -22.31 -30.72
CA ALA A 16 64.48 -23.55 -30.18
C ALA A 16 65.47 -23.57 -28.98
N ASN A 17 65.04 -24.29 -27.91
CA ASN A 17 65.59 -25.46 -27.17
C ASN A 17 67.13 -25.67 -27.00
N PRO A 18 67.67 -26.27 -25.89
CA PRO A 18 67.41 -27.68 -25.52
C PRO A 18 67.36 -28.07 -24.02
N GLU A 19 66.66 -29.18 -23.81
CA GLU A 19 66.73 -30.29 -22.83
C GLU A 19 68.02 -30.52 -21.99
N ASN A 20 67.81 -31.01 -20.76
CA ASN A 20 68.33 -32.29 -20.20
C ASN A 20 69.00 -32.23 -18.79
N ILE A 21 68.64 -33.25 -17.98
CA ILE A 21 69.46 -34.10 -17.08
C ILE A 21 68.93 -34.16 -15.64
N GLY A 22 68.53 -35.37 -15.24
CA GLY A 22 67.97 -35.73 -13.94
C GLY A 22 68.94 -36.34 -12.93
N SER A 23 68.37 -36.92 -11.86
CA SER A 23 68.92 -37.96 -10.94
C SER A 23 68.01 -38.04 -9.69
N GLU A 24 67.28 -39.15 -9.49
CA GLU A 24 67.57 -40.30 -8.60
C GLU A 24 67.21 -40.15 -7.09
N ARG A 25 66.20 -40.95 -6.67
CA ARG A 25 65.97 -41.67 -5.37
C ARG A 25 65.63 -40.90 -4.07
N PRO A 26 65.10 -41.57 -3.00
CA PRO A 26 64.52 -42.93 -2.88
C PRO A 26 63.16 -43.00 -2.13
N ALA A 27 62.61 -44.22 -2.06
CA ALA A 27 61.43 -44.64 -1.32
C ALA A 27 61.44 -44.30 0.19
N GLN A 28 60.30 -43.85 0.72
CA GLN A 28 59.98 -43.88 2.15
C GLN A 28 58.51 -44.25 2.41
N SER A 29 58.35 -45.44 2.99
CA SER A 29 57.39 -45.86 4.03
C SER A 29 55.90 -45.48 3.94
N LEU A 30 55.08 -46.52 3.75
CA LEU A 30 53.72 -46.61 4.30
C LEU A 30 53.74 -46.46 5.84
N PRO A 31 52.70 -45.84 6.41
CA PRO A 31 52.10 -46.33 7.64
C PRO A 31 50.68 -46.82 7.36
N SER A 32 50.50 -48.13 7.49
CA SER A 32 49.23 -48.81 7.67
C SER A 32 48.49 -48.17 8.86
N THR A 33 47.45 -47.39 8.57
CA THR A 33 46.52 -46.90 9.59
C THR A 33 45.12 -47.30 9.16
N THR A 34 44.66 -48.39 9.78
CA THR A 34 43.30 -48.67 10.22
C THR A 34 42.17 -48.20 9.29
N ALA A 35 41.64 -49.14 8.50
CA ALA A 35 40.28 -49.08 8.00
C ALA A 35 39.31 -49.02 9.20
N ALA A 36 38.94 -47.82 9.62
CA ALA A 36 37.68 -47.54 10.27
C ALA A 36 36.87 -46.77 9.24
N ASP A 37 36.15 -47.54 8.43
CA ASP A 37 35.32 -47.00 7.37
C ASP A 37 34.31 -46.05 7.99
N SER A 38 34.30 -44.89 7.39
CA SER A 38 33.45 -43.77 7.72
C SER A 38 32.01 -44.11 7.31
N SER A 39 31.08 -43.25 7.71
CA SER A 39 29.78 -43.09 7.06
C SER A 39 28.69 -44.14 7.34
N THR A 40 28.17 -44.17 8.58
CA THR A 40 26.71 -44.02 8.71
C THR A 40 26.34 -42.61 8.28
N VAL A 41 26.37 -42.37 6.96
CA VAL A 41 25.60 -41.30 6.32
C VAL A 41 24.16 -41.63 6.67
N GLY A 42 23.64 -40.91 7.66
CA GLY A 42 22.20 -40.77 7.80
C GLY A 42 21.72 -40.30 6.44
N TYR A 43 20.93 -41.15 5.76
CA TYR A 43 20.10 -40.74 4.65
C TYR A 43 19.12 -39.68 5.18
N GLN A 44 19.59 -38.44 5.37
CA GLN A 44 18.73 -37.29 5.33
C GLN A 44 18.12 -37.32 3.93
N SER A 45 16.85 -37.70 3.88
CA SER A 45 16.03 -37.73 2.69
C SER A 45 16.25 -36.45 1.88
N ALA A 46 17.05 -36.55 0.82
CA ALA A 46 17.24 -35.48 -0.14
C ALA A 46 15.88 -35.23 -0.81
N GLY A 47 15.24 -34.11 -0.49
CA GLY A 47 14.05 -33.65 -1.22
C GLY A 47 12.91 -33.06 -0.40
N GLN A 48 12.95 -33.05 0.93
CA GLN A 48 11.92 -32.34 1.72
C GLN A 48 12.41 -30.93 2.06
N PRO A 49 11.70 -29.86 1.64
CA PRO A 49 12.05 -28.52 2.08
C PRO A 49 12.01 -28.45 3.61
N GLN A 50 13.04 -27.86 4.22
CA GLN A 50 13.19 -27.71 5.69
C GLN A 50 12.09 -26.78 6.31
N PHE A 51 11.09 -26.38 5.53
CA PHE A 51 9.99 -25.53 5.94
C PHE A 51 8.65 -26.18 5.57
N LYS A 52 7.63 -25.98 6.43
CA LYS A 52 6.27 -26.42 6.16
C LYS A 52 5.71 -25.74 4.91
N ASP A 53 5.37 -26.52 3.90
CA ASP A 53 4.72 -25.99 2.70
C ASP A 53 3.36 -25.34 3.05
N ARG A 54 3.16 -24.11 2.60
CA ARG A 54 1.95 -23.31 2.81
C ARG A 54 1.19 -23.04 1.51
N LYS A 55 1.48 -23.77 0.43
CA LYS A 55 0.80 -23.64 -0.87
C LYS A 55 -0.72 -23.70 -0.77
N THR A 56 -1.28 -24.65 -0.03
CA THR A 56 -2.74 -24.74 0.18
C THR A 56 -3.29 -23.48 0.85
N GLY A 57 -2.58 -22.93 1.84
CA GLY A 57 -2.97 -21.67 2.48
C GLY A 57 -2.95 -20.51 1.48
N LEU A 58 -1.90 -20.40 0.67
CA LEU A 58 -1.77 -19.37 -0.36
C LEU A 58 -2.90 -19.41 -1.40
N ILE A 59 -3.39 -20.61 -1.74
CA ILE A 59 -4.56 -20.81 -2.59
C ILE A 59 -5.83 -20.32 -1.88
N VAL A 60 -6.07 -20.73 -0.63
CA VAL A 60 -7.26 -20.31 0.14
C VAL A 60 -7.32 -18.79 0.31
N TYR A 61 -6.23 -18.16 0.73
CA TYR A 61 -6.16 -16.71 0.88
C TYR A 61 -6.24 -15.98 -0.47
N GLY A 62 -5.71 -16.56 -1.54
CA GLY A 62 -5.84 -16.01 -2.88
C GLY A 62 -7.28 -16.04 -3.40
N ILE A 63 -8.01 -17.14 -3.17
CA ILE A 63 -9.45 -17.24 -3.48
C ILE A 63 -10.24 -16.22 -2.66
N LEU A 64 -9.93 -16.08 -1.36
CA LEU A 64 -10.56 -15.07 -0.50
C LEU A 64 -10.39 -13.65 -1.05
N GLN A 65 -9.19 -13.29 -1.50
CA GLN A 65 -8.92 -11.98 -2.12
C GLN A 65 -9.71 -11.78 -3.41
N ILE A 66 -9.81 -12.80 -4.27
CA ILE A 66 -10.61 -12.75 -5.50
C ILE A 66 -12.09 -12.52 -5.17
N ILE A 67 -12.64 -13.25 -4.19
CA ILE A 67 -14.03 -13.08 -3.74
C ILE A 67 -14.25 -11.65 -3.22
N MET A 68 -13.33 -11.11 -2.41
CA MET A 68 -13.41 -9.73 -1.95
C MET A 68 -13.35 -8.73 -3.11
N GLY A 69 -12.52 -8.97 -4.12
CA GLY A 69 -12.47 -8.17 -5.34
C GLY A 69 -13.81 -8.15 -6.08
N PHE A 70 -14.42 -9.33 -6.29
CA PHE A 70 -15.76 -9.41 -6.89
C PHE A 70 -16.85 -8.76 -6.03
N PHE A 71 -16.74 -8.85 -4.71
CA PHE A 71 -17.64 -8.13 -3.81
C PHE A 71 -17.54 -6.60 -4.04
N CYS A 72 -16.32 -6.05 -4.12
CA CYS A 72 -16.13 -4.63 -4.50
C CYS A 72 -16.73 -4.31 -5.87
N ALA A 73 -16.58 -5.20 -6.85
CA ALA A 73 -17.16 -5.02 -8.18
C ALA A 73 -18.69 -4.95 -8.15
N ILE A 74 -19.35 -5.79 -7.34
CA ILE A 74 -20.82 -5.82 -7.16
C ILE A 74 -21.34 -4.56 -6.47
N LEU A 75 -20.55 -3.93 -5.59
CA LEU A 75 -20.96 -2.67 -4.95
C LEU A 75 -21.17 -1.54 -5.96
N ILE A 76 -20.46 -1.55 -7.11
CA ILE A 76 -20.58 -0.51 -8.13
C ILE A 76 -21.99 -0.46 -8.75
N PRO A 77 -22.55 -1.54 -9.35
CA PRO A 77 -23.92 -1.51 -9.86
C PRO A 77 -24.95 -1.33 -8.74
N LEU A 78 -24.69 -1.84 -7.52
CA LEU A 78 -25.58 -1.63 -6.37
C LEU A 78 -25.69 -0.14 -6.00
N MET A 79 -24.59 0.63 -6.11
CA MET A 79 -24.60 2.08 -5.90
C MET A 79 -25.39 2.85 -6.97
N LEU A 80 -25.55 2.26 -8.16
CA LEU A 80 -26.32 2.84 -9.26
C LEU A 80 -27.80 2.45 -9.20
N LEU A 81 -28.14 1.34 -8.52
CA LEU A 81 -29.48 0.76 -8.45
C LEU A 81 -30.57 1.75 -8.01
N PRO A 82 -30.39 2.64 -7.01
CA PRO A 82 -31.43 3.60 -6.62
C PRO A 82 -31.91 4.52 -7.75
N ARG A 83 -31.11 4.68 -8.81
CA ARG A 83 -31.48 5.48 -9.99
C ARG A 83 -32.48 4.79 -10.90
N PHE A 84 -32.56 3.47 -10.82
CA PHE A 84 -33.41 2.65 -11.69
C PHE A 84 -34.68 2.16 -10.98
N VAL A 85 -34.71 2.19 -9.64
CA VAL A 85 -35.80 1.62 -8.83
C VAL A 85 -36.84 2.67 -8.36
N GLY A 86 -36.72 3.91 -8.85
CA GLY A 86 -37.67 4.98 -8.58
C GLY A 86 -37.55 5.60 -7.17
N PRO A 87 -38.40 6.59 -6.82
CA PRO A 87 -38.24 7.43 -5.62
C PRO A 87 -38.30 6.67 -4.27
N ALA A 88 -38.82 5.45 -4.27
CA ALA A 88 -38.94 4.62 -3.08
C ALA A 88 -37.58 4.14 -2.54
N ALA A 89 -36.51 4.17 -3.35
CA ALA A 89 -35.16 3.76 -2.96
C ALA A 89 -34.35 4.86 -2.23
N GLY A 90 -34.94 6.04 -2.01
CA GLY A 90 -34.31 7.20 -1.36
C GLY A 90 -33.95 8.33 -2.34
N PRO A 91 -33.47 9.48 -1.83
CA PRO A 91 -33.11 10.62 -2.65
C PRO A 91 -32.07 10.26 -3.72
N PRO A 92 -32.23 10.70 -4.98
CA PRO A 92 -31.25 10.39 -6.02
C PRO A 92 -29.89 11.00 -5.68
N MET A 93 -28.90 10.14 -5.44
CA MET A 93 -27.51 10.60 -5.22
C MET A 93 -26.92 11.10 -6.53
N ASN A 94 -26.35 12.32 -6.51
CA ASN A 94 -25.64 12.90 -7.65
C ASN A 94 -24.53 11.93 -8.13
N VAL A 95 -24.44 11.69 -9.44
CA VAL A 95 -23.40 10.82 -10.02
C VAL A 95 -22.00 11.32 -9.68
N GLN A 96 -21.82 12.63 -9.67
CA GLN A 96 -20.52 13.27 -9.41
C GLN A 96 -19.93 12.90 -8.04
N THR A 97 -20.78 12.71 -7.03
CA THR A 97 -20.34 12.33 -5.68
C THR A 97 -20.02 10.84 -5.56
N LEU A 98 -20.54 10.01 -6.47
CA LEU A 98 -20.26 8.57 -6.52
C LEU A 98 -19.03 8.21 -7.34
N ILE A 99 -18.63 9.04 -8.30
CA ILE A 99 -17.48 8.77 -9.19
C ILE A 99 -16.23 8.35 -8.41
N PRO A 100 -15.82 9.03 -7.32
CA PRO A 100 -14.61 8.66 -6.61
C PRO A 100 -14.75 7.29 -5.97
N THR A 101 -15.84 7.05 -5.25
CA THR A 101 -16.11 5.76 -4.60
C THR A 101 -16.15 4.61 -5.62
N MET A 102 -16.81 4.80 -6.76
CA MET A 102 -16.84 3.80 -7.84
C MET A 102 -15.45 3.55 -8.42
N GLY A 103 -14.69 4.62 -8.68
CA GLY A 103 -13.31 4.52 -9.17
C GLY A 103 -12.39 3.79 -8.21
N MET A 104 -12.52 4.06 -6.91
CA MET A 104 -11.76 3.37 -5.85
C MET A 104 -12.15 1.89 -5.74
N TYR A 105 -13.44 1.55 -5.84
CA TYR A 105 -13.85 0.14 -5.86
C TYR A 105 -13.41 -0.61 -7.12
N ALA A 106 -13.42 0.05 -8.28
CA ALA A 106 -12.89 -0.53 -9.51
C ALA A 106 -11.37 -0.80 -9.38
N LEU A 107 -10.62 0.15 -8.84
CA LEU A 107 -9.20 -0.01 -8.55
C LEU A 107 -8.95 -1.16 -7.57
N LEU A 108 -9.68 -1.20 -6.44
CA LEU A 108 -9.56 -2.26 -5.45
C LEU A 108 -9.93 -3.63 -6.03
N THR A 109 -10.94 -3.70 -6.90
CA THR A 109 -11.31 -4.94 -7.61
C THR A 109 -10.12 -5.48 -8.40
N VAL A 110 -9.53 -4.64 -9.26
CA VAL A 110 -8.37 -5.04 -10.09
C VAL A 110 -7.18 -5.43 -9.21
N LEU A 111 -6.88 -4.65 -8.17
CA LEU A 111 -5.79 -4.94 -7.25
C LEU A 111 -6.00 -6.26 -6.50
N LEU A 112 -7.16 -6.47 -5.88
CA LEU A 112 -7.45 -7.67 -5.09
C LEU A 112 -7.49 -8.94 -5.96
N VAL A 113 -8.05 -8.87 -7.17
CA VAL A 113 -8.03 -10.01 -8.11
C VAL A 113 -6.60 -10.32 -8.55
N CYS A 114 -5.81 -9.29 -8.91
CA CYS A 114 -4.41 -9.46 -9.31
C CYS A 114 -3.56 -10.06 -8.18
N LEU A 115 -3.73 -9.57 -6.95
CA LEU A 115 -3.07 -10.10 -5.75
C LEU A 115 -3.51 -11.53 -5.44
N GLY A 116 -4.79 -11.84 -5.57
CA GLY A 116 -5.33 -13.17 -5.32
C GLY A 116 -4.78 -14.20 -6.30
N VAL A 117 -4.74 -13.87 -7.59
CA VAL A 117 -4.09 -14.68 -8.62
C VAL A 117 -2.60 -14.85 -8.31
N GLY A 118 -1.91 -13.76 -7.99
CA GLY A 118 -0.50 -13.81 -7.60
C GLY A 118 -0.24 -14.69 -6.37
N SER A 119 -1.16 -14.69 -5.40
CA SER A 119 -1.10 -15.53 -4.20
C SER A 119 -1.28 -17.00 -4.53
N ILE A 120 -2.25 -17.35 -5.38
CA ILE A 120 -2.48 -18.74 -5.83
C ILE A 120 -1.22 -19.32 -6.49
N PHE A 121 -0.52 -18.51 -7.28
CA PHE A 121 0.76 -18.87 -7.90
C PHE A 121 1.98 -18.69 -6.99
N ALA A 122 1.78 -18.43 -5.69
CA ALA A 122 2.84 -18.26 -4.69
C ALA A 122 3.90 -17.20 -5.06
N ARG A 123 3.53 -16.15 -5.83
CA ARG A 123 4.47 -15.13 -6.30
C ARG A 123 4.96 -14.23 -5.15
N ARG A 124 6.25 -13.90 -5.15
CA ARG A 124 6.87 -13.09 -4.06
C ARG A 124 6.30 -11.68 -3.97
N TRP A 125 6.03 -11.05 -5.11
CA TRP A 125 5.44 -9.71 -5.15
C TRP A 125 4.03 -9.68 -4.55
N ALA A 126 3.23 -10.74 -4.74
CA ALA A 126 1.87 -10.79 -4.23
C ALA A 126 1.86 -10.85 -2.69
N ARG A 127 2.82 -11.58 -2.08
CA ARG A 127 3.02 -11.58 -0.62
C ARG A 127 3.35 -10.18 -0.11
N ALA A 128 4.34 -9.52 -0.71
CA ALA A 128 4.79 -8.21 -0.28
C ALA A 128 3.67 -7.16 -0.38
N LEU A 129 3.00 -7.09 -1.54
CA LEU A 129 1.91 -6.15 -1.77
C LEU A 129 0.68 -6.42 -0.89
N THR A 130 0.31 -7.69 -0.68
CA THR A 130 -0.79 -8.06 0.23
C THR A 130 -0.50 -7.58 1.65
N LEU A 131 0.73 -7.79 2.12
CA LEU A 131 1.10 -7.41 3.48
C LEU A 131 1.11 -5.89 3.64
N VAL A 132 1.61 -5.14 2.65
CA VAL A 132 1.50 -3.68 2.62
C VAL A 132 0.04 -3.23 2.66
N LEU A 133 -0.79 -3.78 1.78
CA LEU A 133 -2.21 -3.42 1.69
C LEU A 133 -2.94 -3.74 3.00
N ALA A 134 -2.65 -4.87 3.64
CA ALA A 134 -3.27 -5.25 4.91
C ALA A 134 -2.88 -4.33 6.06
N TRP A 135 -1.61 -3.88 6.14
CA TRP A 135 -1.21 -2.87 7.13
C TRP A 135 -1.83 -1.50 6.86
N MET A 136 -1.91 -1.07 5.60
CA MET A 136 -2.61 0.17 5.23
C MET A 136 -4.09 0.10 5.61
N TRP A 137 -4.74 -1.01 5.29
CA TRP A 137 -6.14 -1.24 5.62
C TRP A 137 -6.36 -1.24 7.15
N LEU A 138 -5.51 -1.93 7.91
CA LEU A 138 -5.58 -1.91 9.37
C LEU A 138 -5.37 -0.51 9.93
N ALA A 139 -4.42 0.26 9.41
CA ALA A 139 -4.16 1.63 9.87
C ALA A 139 -5.37 2.54 9.61
N VAL A 140 -5.89 2.56 8.37
CA VAL A 140 -7.09 3.35 8.02
C VAL A 140 -8.31 2.90 8.83
N GLY A 141 -8.50 1.59 8.96
CA GLY A 141 -9.59 0.99 9.74
C GLY A 141 -9.51 1.32 11.24
N SER A 142 -8.29 1.37 11.80
CA SER A 142 -8.07 1.77 13.19
C SER A 142 -8.43 3.23 13.43
N THR A 143 -8.05 4.13 12.52
CA THR A 143 -8.42 5.55 12.60
C THR A 143 -9.93 5.73 12.46
N ALA A 144 -10.56 5.02 11.53
CA ALA A 144 -12.01 5.07 11.33
C ALA A 144 -12.80 4.53 12.54
N LEU A 145 -12.34 3.45 13.17
CA LEU A 145 -12.96 2.91 14.38
C LEU A 145 -12.75 3.80 15.59
N LEU A 146 -11.56 4.37 15.76
CA LEU A 146 -11.30 5.37 16.79
C LEU A 146 -12.27 6.55 16.63
N MET A 147 -12.44 7.03 15.40
CA MET A 147 -13.40 8.09 15.08
C MET A 147 -14.83 7.71 15.45
N LEU A 148 -15.29 6.50 15.12
CA LEU A 148 -16.63 6.02 15.48
C LEU A 148 -16.83 5.92 17.00
N VAL A 149 -15.81 5.49 17.73
CA VAL A 149 -15.85 5.43 19.20
C VAL A 149 -15.88 6.82 19.82
N LEU A 150 -15.09 7.76 19.30
CA LEU A 150 -15.13 9.16 19.73
C LEU A 150 -16.48 9.81 19.40
N LEU A 151 -17.07 9.48 18.25
CA LEU A 151 -18.40 9.94 17.88
C LEU A 151 -19.48 9.44 18.86
N ARG A 152 -19.33 8.26 19.47
CA ARG A 152 -20.24 7.78 20.52
C ARG A 152 -20.23 8.62 21.79
N LEU A 153 -19.15 9.35 22.07
CA LEU A 153 -19.11 10.29 23.20
C LEU A 153 -20.07 11.47 22.97
N ILE A 154 -20.51 11.66 21.74
CA ILE A 154 -21.49 12.68 21.37
C ILE A 154 -22.90 12.05 21.45
N PRO A 155 -23.78 12.56 22.33
CA PRO A 155 -25.15 12.03 22.44
C PRO A 155 -25.91 12.29 21.13
N PHE A 156 -26.27 11.21 20.44
CA PHE A 156 -27.07 11.23 19.22
C PHE A 156 -28.55 11.11 19.59
N ASP A 157 -29.34 12.14 19.26
CA ASP A 157 -30.76 12.16 19.57
C ASP A 157 -31.57 11.63 18.39
N PHE A 158 -31.90 10.33 18.44
CA PHE A 158 -32.76 9.68 17.44
C PHE A 158 -34.17 10.29 17.41
N ALA A 159 -34.64 10.88 18.52
CA ALA A 159 -35.96 11.52 18.58
C ALA A 159 -36.03 12.77 17.70
N ALA A 160 -34.91 13.49 17.53
CA ALA A 160 -34.82 14.65 16.64
C ALA A 160 -34.97 14.31 15.15
N GLN A 161 -34.83 13.03 14.77
CA GLN A 161 -35.04 12.53 13.40
C GLN A 161 -36.47 12.04 13.15
N GLY A 162 -37.39 12.24 14.08
CA GLY A 162 -38.78 11.77 13.97
C GLY A 162 -38.93 10.24 14.04
N GLN A 163 -37.85 9.51 14.30
CA GLN A 163 -37.85 8.07 14.52
C GLN A 163 -37.80 7.79 16.02
N GLN A 164 -38.94 7.41 16.60
CA GLN A 164 -39.00 6.89 17.97
C GLN A 164 -38.46 5.46 17.98
N ILE A 165 -37.13 5.31 17.93
CA ILE A 165 -36.47 4.01 18.04
C ILE A 165 -36.35 3.67 19.53
N PRO A 166 -36.87 2.52 19.99
CA PRO A 166 -36.69 2.09 21.38
C PRO A 166 -35.20 2.07 21.78
N PRO A 167 -34.82 2.51 23.00
CA PRO A 167 -33.42 2.59 23.40
C PRO A 167 -32.63 1.28 23.26
N GLN A 168 -33.31 0.15 23.45
CA GLN A 168 -32.74 -1.19 23.27
C GLN A 168 -32.34 -1.46 21.82
N MET A 169 -33.15 -1.02 20.85
CA MET A 169 -32.89 -1.22 19.43
C MET A 169 -31.72 -0.35 18.95
N VAL A 170 -31.56 0.86 19.48
CA VAL A 170 -30.37 1.70 19.25
C VAL A 170 -29.10 1.00 19.73
N MET A 171 -29.11 0.45 20.96
CA MET A 171 -27.97 -0.28 21.50
C MET A 171 -27.60 -1.48 20.62
N ILE A 172 -28.59 -2.25 20.18
CA ILE A 172 -28.39 -3.39 19.26
C ILE A 172 -27.77 -2.92 17.94
N ILE A 173 -28.34 -1.91 17.29
CA ILE A 173 -27.81 -1.36 16.03
C ILE A 173 -26.36 -0.94 16.18
N GLN A 174 -26.03 -0.22 17.25
CA GLN A 174 -24.67 0.25 17.47
C GLN A 174 -23.69 -0.89 17.79
N VAL A 175 -24.10 -1.91 18.55
CA VAL A 175 -23.26 -3.08 18.83
C VAL A 175 -23.02 -3.88 17.56
N VAL A 176 -24.06 -4.12 16.75
CA VAL A 176 -23.94 -4.82 15.47
C VAL A 176 -23.07 -4.03 14.49
N MET A 177 -23.27 -2.72 14.36
CA MET A 177 -22.46 -1.85 13.51
C MET A 177 -20.99 -1.85 13.93
N LEU A 178 -20.71 -1.65 15.23
CA LEU A 178 -19.33 -1.60 15.73
C LEU A 178 -18.66 -2.98 15.66
N GLY A 179 -19.40 -4.05 15.97
CA GLY A 179 -18.91 -5.42 15.83
C GLY A 179 -18.58 -5.78 14.38
N THR A 180 -19.47 -5.42 13.45
CA THR A 180 -19.26 -5.66 12.01
C THR A 180 -18.09 -4.84 11.47
N MET A 181 -18.02 -3.54 11.78
CA MET A 181 -16.91 -2.68 11.36
C MET A 181 -15.60 -3.10 12.02
N GLY A 182 -15.63 -3.49 13.30
CA GLY A 182 -14.50 -4.07 14.03
C GLY A 182 -13.96 -5.32 13.34
N PHE A 183 -14.85 -6.24 12.97
CA PHE A 183 -14.48 -7.44 12.24
C PHE A 183 -13.85 -7.13 10.88
N ILE A 184 -14.48 -6.26 10.09
CA ILE A 184 -13.98 -5.89 8.76
C ILE A 184 -12.63 -5.17 8.84
N TYR A 185 -12.47 -4.21 9.75
CA TYR A 185 -11.30 -3.34 9.81
C TYR A 185 -10.13 -3.88 10.65
N PHE A 186 -10.36 -4.82 11.59
CA PHE A 186 -9.28 -5.42 12.39
C PHE A 186 -9.08 -6.89 12.10
N PHE A 187 -10.15 -7.69 12.16
CA PHE A 187 -10.01 -9.14 12.05
C PHE A 187 -9.55 -9.56 10.65
N LEU A 188 -10.19 -9.02 9.62
CA LEU A 188 -9.90 -9.36 8.23
C LEU A 188 -8.45 -9.00 7.81
N PRO A 189 -7.97 -7.74 7.93
CA PRO A 189 -6.57 -7.42 7.65
C PRO A 189 -5.61 -8.11 8.63
N GLY A 190 -6.02 -8.33 9.89
CA GLY A 190 -5.22 -9.03 10.90
C GLY A 190 -4.86 -10.46 10.49
N ILE A 191 -5.83 -11.21 9.95
CA ILE A 191 -5.57 -12.57 9.45
C ILE A 191 -4.58 -12.53 8.27
N PHE A 192 -4.75 -11.61 7.32
CA PHE A 192 -3.82 -11.44 6.21
C PHE A 192 -2.40 -11.13 6.72
N ILE A 193 -2.26 -10.24 7.70
CA ILE A 193 -0.95 -9.91 8.28
C ILE A 193 -0.32 -11.15 8.93
N VAL A 194 -1.05 -11.87 9.78
CA VAL A 194 -0.52 -13.06 10.49
C VAL A 194 -0.09 -14.14 9.51
N PHE A 195 -0.88 -14.40 8.47
CA PHE A 195 -0.57 -15.41 7.47
C PHE A 195 0.63 -15.01 6.59
N TYR A 196 0.58 -13.85 5.92
CA TYR A 196 1.62 -13.44 4.95
C TYR A 196 2.94 -13.01 5.60
N ARG A 197 2.95 -12.71 6.92
CA ARG A 197 4.19 -12.48 7.70
C ARG A 197 4.90 -13.78 8.09
N SER A 198 4.23 -14.93 8.02
CA SER A 198 4.79 -16.22 8.44
C SER A 198 6.08 -16.57 7.68
N LYS A 199 7.12 -16.99 8.42
CA LYS A 199 8.39 -17.45 7.84
C LYS A 199 8.19 -18.59 6.84
N HIS A 200 7.20 -19.45 7.09
CA HIS A 200 6.87 -20.57 6.19
C HIS A 200 6.25 -20.09 4.88
N VAL A 201 5.32 -19.12 4.93
CA VAL A 201 4.74 -18.54 3.71
C VAL A 201 5.81 -17.83 2.90
N LYS A 202 6.70 -17.10 3.58
CA LYS A 202 7.87 -16.49 2.92
C LYS A 202 8.73 -17.54 2.21
N ALA A 203 9.13 -18.61 2.91
CA ALA A 203 9.94 -19.68 2.35
C ALA A 203 9.25 -20.41 1.18
N THR A 204 7.94 -20.67 1.27
CA THR A 204 7.17 -21.25 0.17
C THR A 204 7.19 -20.35 -1.07
N CYS A 205 6.95 -19.04 -0.92
CA CYS A 205 7.02 -18.11 -2.05
C CYS A 205 8.44 -17.99 -2.63
N ASP A 206 9.45 -17.97 -1.78
CA ASP A 206 10.85 -17.84 -2.20
C ASP A 206 11.32 -19.11 -2.95
N PHE A 207 10.79 -20.30 -2.60
CA PHE A 207 11.03 -21.56 -3.31
C PHE A 207 10.27 -21.67 -4.64
N GLN A 208 9.00 -21.22 -4.68
CA GLN A 208 8.14 -21.35 -5.86
C GLN A 208 8.39 -20.27 -6.93
N ASP A 209 8.87 -19.08 -6.54
CA ASP A 209 9.18 -17.96 -7.44
C ASP A 209 10.64 -17.51 -7.21
N PRO A 210 11.64 -18.24 -7.78
CA PRO A 210 13.05 -17.96 -7.55
C PRO A 210 13.52 -16.65 -8.21
N HIS A 211 12.75 -16.08 -9.13
CA HIS A 211 13.09 -14.82 -9.78
C HIS A 211 13.02 -13.66 -8.79
N VAL A 212 14.05 -12.81 -8.80
CA VAL A 212 14.03 -11.54 -8.07
C VAL A 212 12.95 -10.65 -8.67
N ARG A 213 11.99 -10.23 -7.85
CA ARG A 213 10.91 -9.33 -8.27
C ARG A 213 11.25 -7.90 -7.89
N TRP A 214 10.61 -6.93 -8.55
CA TRP A 214 10.77 -5.51 -8.26
C TRP A 214 10.47 -5.18 -6.79
N THR A 215 9.53 -5.89 -6.15
CA THR A 215 9.23 -5.72 -4.71
C THR A 215 10.36 -6.12 -3.77
N ASP A 216 11.34 -6.91 -4.22
CA ASP A 216 12.50 -7.30 -3.41
C ASP A 216 13.60 -6.23 -3.41
N GLN A 217 13.57 -5.30 -4.37
CA GLN A 217 14.57 -4.24 -4.52
C GLN A 217 14.39 -3.09 -3.53
N CYS A 218 13.25 -3.06 -2.83
CA CYS A 218 12.88 -1.98 -1.92
C CYS A 218 12.46 -2.55 -0.56
N PRO A 219 12.99 -2.03 0.56
CA PRO A 219 12.52 -2.39 1.88
C PRO A 219 11.00 -2.21 1.99
N LEU A 220 10.31 -3.21 2.55
CA LEU A 220 8.85 -3.24 2.64
C LEU A 220 8.21 -1.94 3.21
N PRO A 221 8.75 -1.26 4.25
CA PRO A 221 8.21 0.02 4.70
C PRO A 221 8.30 1.13 3.65
N VAL A 222 9.41 1.20 2.92
CA VAL A 222 9.57 2.19 1.84
C VAL A 222 8.63 1.87 0.68
N LEU A 223 8.45 0.58 0.37
CA LEU A 223 7.46 0.14 -0.61
C LEU A 223 6.04 0.56 -0.20
N ALA A 224 5.69 0.44 1.08
CA ALA A 224 4.41 0.93 1.59
C ALA A 224 4.25 2.43 1.40
N MET A 225 5.26 3.23 1.75
CA MET A 225 5.24 4.68 1.52
C MET A 225 5.05 5.02 0.03
N SER A 226 5.81 4.38 -0.84
CA SER A 226 5.74 4.56 -2.30
C SER A 226 4.35 4.24 -2.85
N LEU A 227 3.78 3.11 -2.47
CA LEU A 227 2.43 2.71 -2.90
C LEU A 227 1.35 3.63 -2.34
N MET A 228 1.52 4.14 -1.12
CA MET A 228 0.59 5.11 -0.54
C MET A 228 0.59 6.43 -1.32
N LEU A 229 1.78 6.90 -1.73
CA LEU A 229 1.92 8.09 -2.57
C LEU A 229 1.31 7.86 -3.95
N GLY A 230 1.53 6.69 -4.56
CA GLY A 230 0.92 6.33 -5.85
C GLY A 230 -0.60 6.24 -5.77
N PHE A 231 -1.12 5.61 -4.71
CA PHE A 231 -2.55 5.58 -4.41
C PHE A 231 -3.12 6.99 -4.16
N GLY A 232 -2.37 7.84 -3.47
CA GLY A 232 -2.72 9.25 -3.27
C GLY A 232 -2.82 10.02 -4.59
N ALA A 233 -1.88 9.81 -5.52
CA ALA A 233 -1.94 10.40 -6.86
C ALA A 233 -3.21 9.96 -7.62
N ILE A 234 -3.55 8.67 -7.59
CA ILE A 234 -4.78 8.16 -8.23
C ILE A 234 -6.03 8.75 -7.54
N SER A 235 -6.03 8.83 -6.22
CA SER A 235 -7.14 9.37 -5.43
C SER A 235 -7.37 10.86 -5.73
N MET A 236 -6.30 11.63 -5.95
CA MET A 236 -6.39 13.04 -6.35
C MET A 236 -7.13 13.21 -7.69
N ILE A 237 -6.89 12.32 -8.65
CA ILE A 237 -7.60 12.35 -9.94
C ILE A 237 -9.10 12.18 -9.73
N PHE A 238 -9.50 11.18 -8.94
CA PHE A 238 -10.90 10.94 -8.65
C PHE A 238 -11.54 12.10 -7.88
N SER A 239 -10.80 12.73 -6.96
CA SER A 239 -11.32 13.86 -6.17
C SER A 239 -11.78 15.06 -7.01
N MET A 240 -11.26 15.21 -8.25
CA MET A 240 -11.69 16.28 -9.16
C MET A 240 -13.19 16.21 -9.53
N SER A 241 -13.82 15.03 -9.40
CA SER A 241 -15.25 14.90 -9.68
C SER A 241 -16.14 15.66 -8.68
N TYR A 242 -15.60 16.07 -7.52
CA TYR A 242 -16.30 16.91 -6.55
C TYR A 242 -16.34 18.40 -6.93
N GLY A 243 -16.38 18.72 -8.23
CA GLY A 243 -16.58 20.09 -8.71
C GLY A 243 -15.37 21.02 -8.57
N PHE A 244 -14.14 20.48 -8.55
CA PHE A 244 -12.90 21.26 -8.42
C PHE A 244 -12.88 22.17 -7.18
N VAL A 245 -13.18 21.62 -6.00
CA VAL A 245 -13.08 22.35 -4.73
C VAL A 245 -12.02 21.69 -3.84
N PHE A 246 -10.99 22.44 -3.48
CA PHE A 246 -9.90 21.95 -2.65
C PHE A 246 -9.61 22.90 -1.47
N PRO A 247 -9.53 22.37 -0.23
CA PRO A 247 -9.17 23.16 0.93
C PRO A 247 -7.67 23.53 0.92
N PHE A 248 -7.36 24.82 1.01
CA PHE A 248 -5.99 25.31 0.97
C PHE A 248 -5.81 26.48 1.95
N PHE A 249 -5.11 26.27 3.07
CA PHE A 249 -4.74 27.32 4.03
C PHE A 249 -5.88 28.26 4.48
N GLY A 250 -7.06 27.71 4.80
CA GLY A 250 -8.19 28.52 5.24
C GLY A 250 -9.05 29.11 4.13
N ILE A 251 -8.76 28.79 2.87
CA ILE A 251 -9.61 29.14 1.72
C ILE A 251 -10.02 27.88 0.95
N LEU A 252 -11.16 27.95 0.27
CA LEU A 252 -11.60 26.92 -0.67
C LEU A 252 -11.25 27.39 -2.08
N LEU A 253 -10.21 26.78 -2.66
CA LEU A 253 -9.86 27.01 -4.06
C LEU A 253 -10.90 26.33 -4.95
N LYS A 254 -11.36 27.05 -5.98
CA LYS A 254 -12.39 26.59 -6.92
C LYS A 254 -11.96 26.74 -8.37
N GLY A 255 -12.53 25.93 -9.26
CA GLY A 255 -12.36 26.08 -10.71
C GLY A 255 -10.93 25.83 -11.20
N VAL A 256 -10.45 26.65 -12.14
CA VAL A 256 -9.15 26.44 -12.82
C VAL A 256 -7.96 26.43 -11.86
N PRO A 257 -7.81 27.38 -10.89
CA PRO A 257 -6.72 27.32 -9.92
C PRO A 257 -6.69 26.03 -9.10
N CYS A 258 -7.87 25.50 -8.72
CA CYS A 258 -7.96 24.21 -8.05
C CYS A 258 -7.50 23.07 -8.97
N GLY A 259 -7.94 23.05 -10.23
CA GLY A 259 -7.53 22.04 -11.21
C GLY A 259 -6.02 22.00 -11.41
N LEU A 260 -5.37 23.17 -11.55
CA LEU A 260 -3.91 23.27 -11.67
C LEU A 260 -3.21 22.79 -10.40
N LEU A 261 -3.71 23.15 -9.22
CA LEU A 261 -3.15 22.67 -7.96
C LEU A 261 -3.27 21.15 -7.85
N VAL A 262 -4.46 20.57 -8.08
CA VAL A 262 -4.65 19.11 -8.00
C VAL A 262 -3.79 18.37 -9.03
N LEU A 263 -3.65 18.90 -10.24
CA LEU A 263 -2.78 18.31 -11.27
C LEU A 263 -1.31 18.34 -10.85
N THR A 264 -0.81 19.48 -10.37
CA THR A 264 0.58 19.59 -9.89
C THR A 264 0.84 18.67 -8.71
N MET A 265 -0.10 18.57 -7.77
CA MET A 265 -0.03 17.63 -6.64
C MET A 265 -0.05 16.18 -7.12
N THR A 266 -0.88 15.84 -8.10
CA THR A 266 -0.95 14.49 -8.68
C THR A 266 0.38 14.08 -9.31
N LEU A 267 0.96 14.97 -10.13
CA LEU A 267 2.26 14.74 -10.77
C LEU A 267 3.38 14.64 -9.73
N LEU A 268 3.36 15.50 -8.71
CA LEU A 268 4.33 15.47 -7.62
C LEU A 268 4.22 14.16 -6.82
N LEU A 269 3.01 13.72 -6.46
CA LEU A 269 2.79 12.46 -5.74
C LEU A 269 3.22 11.25 -6.57
N ALA A 270 2.94 11.23 -7.87
CA ALA A 270 3.40 10.18 -8.78
C ALA A 270 4.93 10.14 -8.87
N TYR A 271 5.57 11.31 -9.00
CA TYR A 271 7.03 11.42 -8.99
C TYR A 271 7.63 10.96 -7.65
N LEU A 272 7.05 11.38 -6.52
CA LEU A 272 7.51 10.99 -5.19
C LEU A 272 7.32 9.49 -4.95
N ALA A 273 6.24 8.87 -5.44
CA ALA A 273 6.04 7.42 -5.38
C ALA A 273 7.21 6.69 -6.05
N TRP A 274 7.60 7.11 -7.27
CA TRP A 274 8.74 6.54 -7.97
C TRP A 274 10.09 6.85 -7.28
N ALA A 275 10.31 8.09 -6.85
CA ALA A 275 11.58 8.53 -6.27
C ALA A 275 11.83 7.90 -4.89
N THR A 276 10.77 7.69 -4.11
CA THR A 276 10.85 6.96 -2.82
C THR A 276 11.11 5.48 -3.03
N TYR A 277 10.50 4.85 -4.05
CA TYR A 277 10.84 3.48 -4.46
C TYR A 277 12.32 3.34 -4.82
N ARG A 278 12.89 4.36 -5.49
CA ARG A 278 14.32 4.46 -5.81
C ARG A 278 15.21 4.89 -4.62
N LEU A 279 14.69 4.94 -3.40
CA LEU A 279 15.41 5.27 -2.16
C LEU A 279 16.16 6.62 -2.20
N LYS A 280 15.69 7.58 -3.01
CA LYS A 280 16.31 8.92 -3.07
C LYS A 280 16.01 9.71 -1.79
N ILE A 281 17.04 10.10 -1.04
CA ILE A 281 16.87 10.87 0.21
C ILE A 281 16.17 12.21 -0.01
N ALA A 282 16.37 12.86 -1.16
CA ALA A 282 15.65 14.07 -1.53
C ALA A 282 14.13 13.85 -1.55
N ALA A 283 13.67 12.70 -2.05
CA ALA A 283 12.24 12.37 -2.10
C ALA A 283 11.64 12.19 -0.70
N TRP A 284 12.42 11.68 0.25
CA TRP A 284 12.01 11.60 1.65
C TRP A 284 11.78 13.00 2.24
N TRP A 285 12.75 13.91 2.07
CA TRP A 285 12.61 15.31 2.52
C TRP A 285 11.41 16.01 1.87
N THR A 286 11.26 15.87 0.55
CA THR A 286 10.13 16.47 -0.16
C THR A 286 8.80 15.90 0.33
N THR A 287 8.71 14.59 0.59
CA THR A 287 7.48 13.99 1.14
C THR A 287 7.19 14.49 2.54
N LEU A 288 8.22 14.63 3.39
CA LEU A 288 8.06 15.18 4.73
C LEU A 288 7.54 16.62 4.70
N ILE A 289 8.16 17.49 3.91
CA ILE A 289 7.75 18.89 3.74
C ILE A 289 6.33 18.96 3.18
N PHE A 290 6.01 18.14 2.18
CA PHE A 290 4.68 18.05 1.59
C PHE A 290 3.63 17.74 2.67
N TYR A 291 3.81 16.65 3.43
CA TYR A 291 2.84 16.25 4.45
C TYR A 291 2.72 17.25 5.60
N ILE A 292 3.81 17.91 6.00
CA ILE A 292 3.76 19.02 6.97
C ILE A 292 2.95 20.18 6.43
N THR A 293 3.23 20.62 5.21
CA THR A 293 2.56 21.75 4.57
C THR A 293 1.05 21.50 4.44
N PHE A 294 0.67 20.33 3.91
CA PHE A 294 -0.73 19.98 3.71
C PHE A 294 -1.44 19.56 5.00
N GLY A 295 -0.75 18.99 5.97
CA GLY A 295 -1.30 18.72 7.30
C GLY A 295 -1.67 20.01 8.02
N VAL A 296 -0.74 20.99 8.05
CA VAL A 296 -0.98 22.32 8.62
C VAL A 296 -2.08 23.05 7.87
N SER A 297 -2.05 23.05 6.54
CA SER A 297 -3.10 23.61 5.69
C SER A 297 -4.48 23.04 6.02
N SER A 298 -4.59 21.72 6.18
CA SER A 298 -5.85 21.04 6.54
C SER A 298 -6.35 21.48 7.92
N ILE A 299 -5.47 21.49 8.92
CA ILE A 299 -5.81 21.92 10.29
C ILE A 299 -6.30 23.37 10.28
N ILE A 300 -5.58 24.29 9.62
CA ILE A 300 -5.98 25.71 9.51
C ILE A 300 -7.34 25.82 8.83
N THR A 301 -7.54 25.09 7.73
CA THR A 301 -8.77 25.19 6.94
C THR A 301 -9.98 24.73 7.74
N PHE A 302 -9.93 23.53 8.33
CA PHE A 302 -11.04 23.00 9.11
C PHE A 302 -11.16 23.58 10.52
N SER A 303 -10.23 24.46 10.94
CA SER A 303 -10.41 25.31 12.12
C SER A 303 -11.18 26.60 11.81
N ARG A 304 -11.24 27.00 10.53
CA ARG A 304 -11.90 28.25 10.09
C ARG A 304 -13.21 27.99 9.35
N ILE A 305 -13.25 26.95 8.53
CA ILE A 305 -14.37 26.61 7.65
C ILE A 305 -15.10 25.41 8.24
N GLY A 306 -16.42 25.56 8.41
CA GLY A 306 -17.27 24.47 8.86
C GLY A 306 -17.35 23.37 7.79
N LEU A 307 -17.35 22.10 8.21
CA LEU A 307 -17.45 20.98 7.28
C LEU A 307 -18.75 21.00 6.45
N MET A 308 -19.85 21.52 7.00
CA MET A 308 -21.10 21.72 6.26
C MET A 308 -20.96 22.73 5.11
N GLU A 309 -20.20 23.79 5.33
CA GLU A 309 -19.91 24.79 4.29
C GLU A 309 -19.04 24.16 3.19
N TYR A 310 -18.04 23.36 3.58
CA TYR A 310 -17.24 22.60 2.63
C TYR A 310 -18.10 21.64 1.78
N TYR A 311 -19.02 20.86 2.37
CA TYR A 311 -19.91 19.98 1.61
C TYR A 311 -20.87 20.72 0.68
N ARG A 312 -21.36 21.90 1.09
CA ARG A 312 -22.17 22.75 0.21
C ARG A 312 -21.38 23.16 -1.04
N GLU A 313 -20.12 23.52 -0.86
CA GLU A 313 -19.25 23.92 -1.95
C GLU A 313 -18.87 22.77 -2.89
N LEU A 314 -18.86 21.52 -2.38
CA LEU A 314 -18.74 20.31 -3.19
C LEU A 314 -20.02 19.99 -4.01
N ASN A 315 -21.03 20.86 -4.00
CA ASN A 315 -22.32 20.69 -4.69
C ASN A 315 -23.10 19.45 -4.24
N PHE A 316 -23.05 19.13 -2.95
CA PHE A 316 -23.91 18.09 -2.39
C PHE A 316 -25.38 18.52 -2.46
N PRO A 317 -26.31 17.60 -2.79
CA PRO A 317 -27.75 17.90 -2.81
C PRO A 317 -28.24 18.49 -1.49
N GLU A 318 -29.06 19.54 -1.56
CA GLU A 318 -29.64 20.23 -0.39
C GLU A 318 -30.34 19.25 0.58
N GLU A 319 -31.05 18.25 0.06
CA GLU A 319 -31.69 17.22 0.89
C GLU A 319 -30.67 16.41 1.71
N GLN A 320 -29.53 16.05 1.12
CA GLN A 320 -28.47 15.34 1.84
C GLN A 320 -27.84 16.23 2.91
N LEU A 321 -27.62 17.50 2.59
CA LEU A 321 -27.11 18.49 3.55
C LEU A 321 -28.10 18.69 4.72
N ARG A 322 -29.41 18.67 4.46
CA ARG A 322 -30.45 18.75 5.51
C ARG A 322 -30.42 17.54 6.43
N VAL A 323 -30.36 16.33 5.87
CA VAL A 323 -30.24 15.09 6.67
C VAL A 323 -28.95 15.10 7.49
N MET A 324 -27.82 15.48 6.89
CA MET A 324 -26.54 15.60 7.58
C MET A 324 -26.61 16.63 8.72
N LYS A 325 -27.23 17.79 8.51
CA LYS A 325 -27.40 18.81 9.54
C LYS A 325 -28.29 18.33 10.69
N GLN A 326 -29.36 17.60 10.39
CA GLN A 326 -30.27 17.02 11.39
C GLN A 326 -29.58 16.00 12.30
N THR A 327 -28.53 15.32 11.81
CA THR A 327 -27.77 14.38 12.62
C THR A 327 -26.92 15.06 13.71
N GLY A 328 -26.60 16.35 13.56
CA GLY A 328 -25.74 17.11 14.49
C GLY A 328 -24.29 16.57 14.61
N ILE A 329 -23.94 15.52 13.87
CA ILE A 329 -22.63 14.86 13.91
C ILE A 329 -21.54 15.84 13.45
N ILE A 330 -21.82 16.56 12.36
CA ILE A 330 -20.82 17.40 11.69
C ILE A 330 -20.44 18.61 12.55
N ASP A 331 -21.40 19.24 13.23
CA ASP A 331 -21.16 20.42 14.07
C ASP A 331 -20.38 20.08 15.35
N ARG A 332 -20.44 18.82 15.79
CA ARG A 332 -19.79 18.33 17.01
C ARG A 332 -18.46 17.62 16.74
N MET A 333 -18.11 17.41 15.47
CA MET A 333 -16.90 16.71 15.07
C MET A 333 -15.70 17.66 15.09
N ASN A 334 -14.72 17.39 15.95
CA ASN A 334 -13.49 18.18 16.01
C ASN A 334 -12.56 17.79 14.85
N MET A 335 -12.83 18.33 13.66
CA MET A 335 -12.05 18.08 12.44
C MET A 335 -10.57 18.42 12.59
N PRO A 336 -10.17 19.55 13.20
CA PRO A 336 -8.76 19.85 13.46
C PRO A 336 -8.05 18.75 14.25
N LEU A 337 -8.69 18.20 15.29
CA LEU A 337 -8.14 17.10 16.07
C LEU A 337 -7.96 15.84 15.20
N MET A 338 -8.94 15.50 14.37
CA MET A 338 -8.88 14.32 13.49
C MET A 338 -7.73 14.40 12.48
N PHE A 339 -7.59 15.54 11.81
CA PHE A 339 -6.48 15.80 10.90
C PHE A 339 -5.15 15.84 11.65
N GLY A 340 -5.13 16.41 12.86
CA GLY A 340 -3.96 16.47 13.74
C GLY A 340 -3.45 15.09 14.16
N VAL A 341 -4.33 14.19 14.61
CA VAL A 341 -3.93 12.81 14.98
C VAL A 341 -3.37 12.07 13.76
N SER A 342 -4.07 12.11 12.63
CA SER A 342 -3.62 11.46 11.39
C SER A 342 -2.27 12.02 10.91
N PHE A 343 -2.10 13.34 11.03
CA PHE A 343 -0.87 14.05 10.71
C PHE A 343 0.31 13.58 11.58
N VAL A 344 0.14 13.55 12.90
CA VAL A 344 1.19 13.13 13.84
C VAL A 344 1.61 11.68 13.59
N VAL A 345 0.64 10.77 13.39
CA VAL A 345 0.91 9.35 13.11
C VAL A 345 1.72 9.20 11.83
N PHE A 346 1.33 9.89 10.76
CA PHE A 346 2.01 9.77 9.48
C PHE A 346 3.42 10.39 9.49
N VAL A 347 3.59 11.56 10.12
CA VAL A 347 4.93 12.16 10.28
C VAL A 347 5.84 11.26 11.12
N GLY A 348 5.33 10.68 12.21
CA GLY A 348 6.07 9.71 13.01
C GLY A 348 6.54 8.51 12.17
N TYR A 349 5.66 7.99 11.30
CA TYR A 349 6.02 6.96 10.33
C TYR A 349 7.14 7.40 9.38
N LEU A 350 7.04 8.60 8.78
CA LEU A 350 8.07 9.13 7.88
C LEU A 350 9.43 9.25 8.57
N LEU A 351 9.45 9.76 9.80
CA LEU A 351 10.68 9.87 10.60
C LEU A 351 11.31 8.50 10.87
N TRP A 352 10.49 7.49 11.16
CA TRP A 352 10.96 6.12 11.36
C TRP A 352 11.52 5.49 10.07
N VAL A 353 10.88 5.72 8.92
CA VAL A 353 11.33 5.16 7.63
C VAL A 353 12.64 5.82 7.13
N ARG A 354 12.99 7.02 7.62
CA ARG A 354 14.21 7.76 7.24
C ARG A 354 15.48 6.88 7.21
N ARG A 355 15.62 5.96 8.18
CA ARG A 355 16.78 5.06 8.30
C ARG A 355 17.07 4.26 7.02
N TYR A 356 16.04 3.90 6.26
CA TYR A 356 16.19 3.12 5.02
C TYR A 356 16.74 3.97 3.86
N PHE A 357 16.48 5.29 3.88
CA PHE A 357 16.99 6.21 2.86
C PHE A 357 18.46 6.60 3.11
N VAL A 358 18.87 6.68 4.38
CA VAL A 358 20.27 6.96 4.74
C VAL A 358 21.16 5.76 4.43
N ALA A 359 20.71 4.53 4.76
CA ALA A 359 21.46 3.32 4.48
C ALA A 359 21.70 3.10 2.97
N GLY A 360 20.74 3.44 2.11
CA GLY A 360 20.89 3.34 0.65
C GLY A 360 21.73 4.46 0.01
N SER A 361 22.14 5.49 0.77
CA SER A 361 22.95 6.60 0.28
C SER A 361 24.46 6.42 0.46
N VAL A 362 24.87 5.38 1.20
CA VAL A 362 26.28 5.00 1.30
C VAL A 362 26.65 4.25 0.02
N PRO A 363 27.59 4.76 -0.81
CA PRO A 363 28.07 4.02 -1.97
C PRO A 363 28.67 2.69 -1.48
N ASN A 364 28.23 1.56 -2.05
CA ASN A 364 29.02 0.34 -1.95
C ASN A 364 30.36 0.64 -2.63
N VAL A 365 31.43 0.72 -1.84
CA VAL A 365 32.80 0.94 -2.34
C VAL A 365 33.34 -0.34 -3.02
N ASP A 366 32.64 -1.46 -2.90
CA ASP A 366 33.05 -2.75 -3.46
C ASP A 366 32.01 -3.26 -4.46
N SER A 367 32.14 -2.84 -5.73
CA SER A 367 31.53 -3.51 -6.88
C SER A 367 32.51 -3.57 -8.03
#